data_AF-M5T6F8-F1
#
_entry.id   AF-M5T6F8-F1
#
_cell.length_a   1.000
_cell.length_b   1.000
_cell.length_c   1.000
_cell.angle_alpha   90.00
_cell.angle_beta   90.00
_cell.angle_gamma   90.00
#
_symmetry.space_group_name_H-M   'P 1'
#
loop_
_entity.id
_entity.type
_entity.pdbx_description
1 polymer ?
#
loop_
_entity_poly.entity_id
_entity_poly.type
_entity_poly.pdbx_seq_one_letter_code
_entity_poly.pdbx_strand_id
1 'polypeptide(L)'
;MVFRRILEILNRPDPNDPRRLAGMGMGQTFSELVADVNDFNVANGFFGLIDGPHHGEFNASFYRSIEQPIMLTWHANGIIGNGGFAYLFEAEWPGDPDYELTIDAHRAIGCDSQVEAFNLALNAVAGSGDRDRRREAFLELPDEQQNQINSLYWGEDGTPEKQIAVYVRRNVKKLVHLRGRIS
;
A
#
# COMPACT_ATOMS: atom_id res chain seq x y z
N MET A 1 -2.56 4.10 -21.27
CA MET A 1 -2.48 5.58 -21.11
C MET A 1 -3.80 6.24 -20.69
N VAL A 2 -4.99 5.67 -20.99
CA VAL A 2 -6.30 6.26 -20.61
C VAL A 2 -6.70 5.97 -19.15
N PHE A 3 -6.34 4.80 -18.60
CA PHE A 3 -6.66 4.41 -17.21
C PHE A 3 -5.98 5.28 -16.14
N ARG A 4 -4.72 5.69 -16.37
CA ARG A 4 -3.98 6.61 -15.48
C ARG A 4 -4.71 7.94 -15.28
N ARG A 5 -5.36 8.43 -16.35
CA ARG A 5 -6.07 9.72 -16.35
C ARG A 5 -7.47 9.64 -15.74
N ILE A 6 -8.15 8.49 -15.82
CA ILE A 6 -9.47 8.27 -15.21
C ILE A 6 -9.34 8.05 -13.71
N LEU A 7 -8.34 7.30 -13.24
CA LEU A 7 -8.02 7.20 -11.81
C LEU A 7 -7.53 8.54 -11.25
N GLU A 8 -6.74 9.31 -11.99
CA GLU A 8 -6.36 10.68 -11.60
C GLU A 8 -7.54 11.67 -11.56
N ILE A 9 -8.64 11.45 -12.29
CA ILE A 9 -9.79 12.36 -12.33
C ILE A 9 -10.88 11.93 -11.34
N LEU A 10 -11.14 10.62 -11.20
CA LEU A 10 -12.13 10.08 -10.25
C LEU A 10 -11.59 10.01 -8.81
N ASN A 11 -10.27 9.96 -8.63
CA ASN A 11 -9.60 10.10 -7.32
C ASN A 11 -8.90 11.45 -7.15
N ARG A 12 -9.29 12.52 -7.85
CA ARG A 12 -8.85 13.88 -7.49
C ARG A 12 -9.78 14.39 -6.38
N PRO A 13 -9.40 14.31 -5.10
CA PRO A 13 -10.22 14.83 -4.03
C PRO A 13 -10.13 16.36 -4.07
N ASP A 14 -11.22 17.03 -3.72
CA ASP A 14 -11.29 18.48 -3.57
C ASP A 14 -10.04 18.98 -2.81
N PRO A 15 -9.21 19.86 -3.42
CA PRO A 15 -8.01 20.39 -2.78
C PRO A 15 -8.31 21.16 -1.49
N ASN A 16 -9.57 21.52 -1.25
CA ASN A 16 -10.02 22.24 -0.06
C ASN A 16 -10.77 21.35 0.94
N ASP A 17 -10.83 20.02 0.77
CA ASP A 17 -11.49 19.17 1.78
C ASP A 17 -10.68 19.17 3.09
N PRO A 18 -11.21 19.74 4.19
CA PRO A 18 -10.49 19.79 5.47
C PRO A 18 -10.21 18.40 6.05
N ARG A 19 -10.94 17.36 5.62
CA ARG A 19 -10.66 15.96 6.00
C ARG A 19 -9.41 15.41 5.30
N ARG A 20 -9.05 15.94 4.12
CA ARG A 20 -7.79 15.64 3.45
C ARG A 20 -6.61 16.32 4.16
N LEU A 21 -6.77 17.58 4.55
CA LEU A 21 -5.76 18.30 5.32
C LEU A 21 -5.50 17.61 6.67
N ALA A 22 -6.56 17.26 7.39
CA ALA A 22 -6.47 16.53 8.65
C ALA A 22 -5.92 15.10 8.49
N GLY A 23 -6.37 14.37 7.47
CA GLY A 23 -5.92 12.99 7.20
C GLY A 23 -4.47 12.91 6.73
N MET A 24 -3.97 13.93 6.00
CA MET A 24 -2.57 14.03 5.58
C MET A 24 -1.63 14.50 6.70
N GLY A 25 -2.15 14.72 7.91
CA GLY A 25 -1.40 15.29 9.02
C GLY A 25 -0.96 16.74 8.78
N MET A 26 -1.59 17.47 7.84
CA MET A 26 -1.26 18.88 7.64
C MET A 26 -1.61 19.68 8.89
N GLY A 27 -0.60 20.30 9.48
CA GLY A 27 -0.70 21.06 10.74
C GLY A 27 -0.48 20.23 12.01
N GLN A 28 -0.22 18.93 11.90
CA GLN A 28 0.28 18.12 13.01
C GLN A 28 1.81 18.16 13.03
N THR A 29 2.41 18.13 14.20
CA THR A 29 3.83 17.82 14.36
C THR A 29 4.07 16.32 14.18
N PHE A 30 5.32 15.93 13.91
CA PHE A 30 5.72 14.51 13.87
C PHE A 30 5.31 13.75 15.15
N SER A 31 5.37 14.41 16.32
CA SER A 31 5.01 13.76 17.59
C SER A 31 3.50 13.58 17.74
N GLU A 32 2.72 14.55 17.30
CA GLU A 32 1.25 14.45 17.29
C GLU A 32 0.78 13.37 16.31
N LEU A 33 1.37 13.29 15.12
CA LEU A 33 1.03 12.26 14.14
C LEU A 33 1.31 10.85 14.68
N VAL A 34 2.46 10.62 15.34
CA VAL A 34 2.78 9.32 15.95
C VAL A 34 1.81 8.97 17.09
N ALA A 35 1.37 9.98 17.85
CA ALA A 35 0.49 9.84 18.99
C ALA A 35 -1.00 9.80 18.63
N ASP A 36 -1.36 10.00 17.36
CA ASP A 36 -2.75 9.94 16.91
C ASP A 36 -3.36 8.57 17.24
N VAL A 37 -4.55 8.59 17.83
CA VAL A 37 -5.28 7.37 18.22
C VAL A 37 -5.94 6.68 17.03
N ASN A 38 -6.12 7.39 15.91
CA ASN A 38 -6.65 6.84 14.68
C ASN A 38 -5.52 6.26 13.84
N ASP A 39 -5.48 4.93 13.73
CA ASP A 39 -4.44 4.21 12.99
C ASP A 39 -4.40 4.59 11.50
N PHE A 40 -5.56 4.91 10.89
CA PHE A 40 -5.61 5.40 9.52
C PHE A 40 -4.85 6.73 9.38
N ASN A 41 -5.02 7.66 10.32
CA ASN A 41 -4.31 8.95 10.28
C ASN A 41 -2.80 8.74 10.39
N VAL A 42 -2.35 7.86 11.29
CA VAL A 42 -0.93 7.52 11.43
C VAL A 42 -0.38 6.95 10.11
N ALA A 43 -1.05 5.95 9.55
CA ALA A 43 -0.61 5.29 8.33
C ALA A 43 -0.60 6.25 7.13
N ASN A 44 -1.68 6.99 6.90
CA ASN A 44 -1.80 7.95 5.80
C ASN A 44 -0.81 9.13 5.94
N GLY A 45 -0.63 9.64 7.15
CA GLY A 45 0.32 10.73 7.40
C GLY A 45 1.76 10.29 7.15
N PHE A 46 2.16 9.10 7.61
CA PHE A 46 3.51 8.59 7.33
C PHE A 46 3.71 8.25 5.86
N PHE A 47 2.69 7.71 5.18
CA PHE A 47 2.70 7.60 3.72
C PHE A 47 2.97 8.95 3.06
N GLY A 48 2.23 10.00 3.43
CA GLY A 48 2.41 11.35 2.88
C GLY A 48 3.80 11.95 3.15
N LEU A 49 4.37 11.72 4.34
CA LEU A 49 5.73 12.19 4.67
C LEU A 49 6.81 11.49 3.85
N ILE A 50 6.61 10.22 3.51
CA ILE A 50 7.57 9.44 2.72
C ILE A 50 7.40 9.77 1.24
N ASP A 51 6.17 9.84 0.72
CA ASP A 51 5.85 10.08 -0.69
C ASP A 51 6.11 11.51 -1.15
N GLY A 52 6.01 12.50 -0.25
CA GLY A 52 6.11 13.93 -0.60
C GLY A 52 7.29 14.30 -1.52
N PRO A 53 8.54 13.86 -1.24
CA PRO A 53 9.70 14.09 -2.12
C PRO A 53 9.66 13.38 -3.47
N HIS A 54 8.83 12.35 -3.63
CA HIS A 54 8.71 11.55 -4.85
C HIS A 54 7.59 12.04 -5.77
N HIS A 55 6.82 13.05 -5.36
CA HIS A 55 5.76 13.67 -6.17
C HIS A 55 4.73 12.67 -6.71
N GLY A 56 4.45 11.59 -5.96
CA GLY A 56 3.55 10.52 -6.35
C GLY A 56 4.14 9.53 -7.37
N GLU A 57 5.43 9.62 -7.69
CA GLU A 57 6.12 8.61 -8.49
C GLU A 57 6.42 7.38 -7.62
N PHE A 58 5.75 6.27 -7.94
CA PHE A 58 5.98 5.00 -7.26
C PHE A 58 7.15 4.23 -7.86
N ASN A 59 8.13 3.89 -7.03
CA ASN A 59 9.15 2.90 -7.31
C ASN A 59 9.64 2.29 -5.98
N ALA A 60 9.54 0.97 -5.85
CA ALA A 60 9.87 0.25 -4.63
C ALA A 60 11.34 0.43 -4.19
N SER A 61 12.23 0.73 -5.14
CA SER A 61 13.65 0.97 -4.88
C SER A 61 13.98 2.37 -4.36
N PHE A 62 13.03 3.31 -4.39
CA PHE A 62 13.25 4.68 -3.88
C PHE A 62 13.32 4.74 -2.35
N TYR A 63 12.58 3.85 -1.69
CA TYR A 63 12.35 3.92 -0.26
C TYR A 63 13.48 3.29 0.53
N ARG A 64 13.82 3.89 1.68
CA ARG A 64 14.74 3.28 2.65
C ARG A 64 14.13 1.99 3.18
N SER A 65 14.95 1.06 3.64
CA SER A 65 14.48 -0.22 4.20
C SER A 65 13.50 -0.06 5.38
N ILE A 66 13.56 1.05 6.13
CA ILE A 66 12.60 1.37 7.21
C ILE A 66 11.28 1.97 6.70
N GLU A 67 11.29 2.55 5.50
CA GLU A 67 10.13 3.17 4.85
C GLU A 67 9.39 2.16 3.95
N GLN A 68 10.11 1.21 3.35
CA GLN A 68 9.57 0.20 2.44
C GLN A 68 8.34 -0.53 2.99
N PRO A 69 8.34 -1.03 4.25
CA PRO A 69 7.14 -1.68 4.79
C PRO A 69 5.90 -0.79 4.72
N ILE A 70 6.03 0.48 5.10
CA ILE A 70 4.91 1.43 5.09
C ILE A 70 4.43 1.65 3.66
N MET A 71 5.35 1.96 2.74
CA MET A 71 5.02 2.35 1.38
C MET A 71 4.46 1.22 0.55
N LEU A 72 5.12 0.05 0.54
CA LEU A 72 4.71 -1.06 -0.32
C LEU A 72 3.39 -1.65 0.14
N THR A 73 3.17 -1.78 1.45
CA THR A 73 1.88 -2.23 2.00
C THR A 73 0.77 -1.22 1.71
N TRP A 74 1.02 0.09 1.88
CA TRP A 74 0.03 1.12 1.56
C TRP A 74 -0.38 1.12 0.09
N HIS A 75 0.60 1.05 -0.83
CA HIS A 75 0.32 0.99 -2.27
C HIS A 75 -0.43 -0.28 -2.67
N ALA A 76 -0.01 -1.45 -2.16
CA ALA A 76 -0.70 -2.71 -2.41
C ALA A 76 -2.16 -2.64 -1.96
N ASN A 77 -2.39 -2.14 -0.74
CA ASN A 77 -3.72 -1.98 -0.16
C ASN A 77 -4.62 -1.09 -1.03
N GLY A 78 -4.10 0.05 -1.50
CA GLY A 78 -4.85 0.94 -2.38
C GLY A 78 -5.18 0.32 -3.74
N ILE A 79 -4.27 -0.43 -4.33
CA ILE A 79 -4.49 -1.07 -5.64
C ILE A 79 -5.48 -2.24 -5.53
N ILE A 80 -5.27 -3.14 -4.56
CA ILE A 80 -6.15 -4.29 -4.32
C ILE A 80 -7.54 -3.80 -3.88
N GLY A 81 -7.64 -2.70 -3.13
CA GLY A 81 -8.90 -2.06 -2.74
C GLY A 81 -9.78 -1.64 -3.91
N ASN A 82 -9.17 -1.30 -5.05
CA ASN A 82 -9.88 -0.80 -6.21
C ASN A 82 -10.38 -1.91 -7.17
N GLY A 83 -9.79 -3.11 -7.11
CA GLY A 83 -10.15 -4.17 -8.06
C GLY A 83 -9.49 -5.53 -7.83
N GLY A 84 -9.08 -5.81 -6.60
CA GLY A 84 -8.48 -7.08 -6.21
C GLY A 84 -7.07 -7.32 -6.79
N PHE A 85 -6.63 -8.57 -6.74
CA PHE A 85 -5.33 -8.99 -7.27
C PHE A 85 -5.21 -8.83 -8.80
N ALA A 86 -6.33 -8.83 -9.55
CA ALA A 86 -6.28 -8.53 -10.98
C ALA A 86 -5.72 -7.12 -11.25
N TYR A 87 -6.09 -6.13 -10.42
CA TYR A 87 -5.57 -4.77 -10.52
C TYR A 87 -4.11 -4.69 -10.06
N LEU A 88 -3.74 -5.48 -9.05
CA LEU A 88 -2.35 -5.61 -8.62
C LEU A 88 -1.45 -6.10 -9.76
N PHE A 89 -1.90 -7.16 -10.45
CA PHE A 89 -1.20 -7.71 -11.60
C PHE A 89 -1.30 -6.82 -12.84
N GLU A 90 -2.20 -5.85 -12.92
CA GLU A 90 -2.21 -4.86 -14.02
C GLU A 90 -1.25 -3.70 -13.76
N ALA A 91 -0.98 -3.41 -12.49
CA ALA A 91 -0.17 -2.27 -12.08
C ALA A 91 1.32 -2.48 -12.39
N GLU A 92 2.01 -1.38 -12.68
CA GLU A 92 3.47 -1.38 -12.76
C GLU A 92 4.06 -1.30 -11.35
N TRP A 93 5.01 -2.18 -11.07
CA TRP A 93 5.76 -2.19 -9.81
C TRP A 93 7.26 -1.98 -10.05
N PRO A 94 7.70 -0.76 -10.46
CA PRO A 94 9.10 -0.48 -10.67
C PRO A 94 9.92 -0.81 -9.42
N GLY A 95 11.00 -1.56 -9.58
CA GLY A 95 11.85 -2.01 -8.47
C GLY A 95 11.33 -3.22 -7.70
N ASP A 96 10.13 -3.73 -7.99
CA ASP A 96 9.57 -4.93 -7.37
C ASP A 96 8.62 -5.71 -8.31
N PRO A 97 9.08 -6.12 -9.51
CA PRO A 97 8.23 -6.73 -10.53
C PRO A 97 7.64 -8.09 -10.14
N ASP A 98 8.26 -8.77 -9.18
CA ASP A 98 7.84 -10.09 -8.67
C ASP A 98 7.21 -10.00 -7.27
N TYR A 99 7.00 -8.78 -6.77
CA TYR A 99 6.37 -8.47 -5.47
C TYR A 99 7.11 -9.01 -4.25
N GLU A 100 8.38 -9.41 -4.38
CA GLU A 100 9.18 -9.95 -3.27
C GLU A 100 9.34 -8.92 -2.15
N LEU A 101 9.68 -7.66 -2.50
CA LEU A 101 9.82 -6.59 -1.51
C LEU A 101 8.46 -6.26 -0.87
N THR A 102 7.39 -6.33 -1.64
CA THR A 102 6.03 -6.08 -1.17
C THR A 102 5.58 -7.15 -0.18
N ILE A 103 5.88 -8.41 -0.42
CA ILE A 103 5.56 -9.48 0.54
C ILE A 103 6.42 -9.35 1.80
N ASP A 104 7.71 -9.06 1.64
CA ASP A 104 8.62 -8.78 2.76
C ASP A 104 8.12 -7.60 3.62
N ALA A 105 7.60 -6.55 2.98
CA ALA A 105 6.97 -5.40 3.64
C ALA A 105 5.77 -5.81 4.51
N HIS A 106 4.84 -6.61 3.96
CA HIS A 106 3.70 -7.12 4.72
C HIS A 106 4.14 -8.00 5.90
N ARG A 107 5.16 -8.85 5.72
CA ARG A 107 5.73 -9.66 6.81
C ARG A 107 6.35 -8.78 7.90
N ALA A 108 7.09 -7.73 7.53
CA ALA A 108 7.73 -6.83 8.50
C ALA A 108 6.71 -6.06 9.37
N ILE A 109 5.53 -5.81 8.81
CA ILE A 109 4.40 -5.14 9.47
C ILE A 109 3.54 -6.11 10.30
N GLY A 110 3.53 -7.40 9.96
CA GLY A 110 2.73 -8.44 10.64
C GLY A 110 1.35 -8.65 10.00
N CYS A 111 1.28 -8.55 8.68
CA CYS A 111 0.06 -8.75 7.88
C CYS A 111 0.00 -10.20 7.34
N ASP A 112 -0.13 -11.18 8.24
CA ASP A 112 0.03 -12.60 7.89
C ASP A 112 -1.03 -13.10 6.89
N SER A 113 -2.30 -12.70 7.05
CA SER A 113 -3.39 -13.05 6.13
C SER A 113 -3.19 -12.45 4.73
N GLN A 114 -2.70 -11.21 4.64
CA GLN A 114 -2.35 -10.60 3.35
C GLN A 114 -1.15 -11.30 2.70
N VAL A 115 -0.14 -11.70 3.47
CA VAL A 115 1.00 -12.49 2.97
C VAL A 115 0.52 -13.82 2.38
N GLU A 116 -0.41 -14.50 3.05
CA GLU A 116 -1.02 -15.73 2.53
C GLU A 116 -1.78 -15.48 1.23
N ALA A 117 -2.59 -14.41 1.17
CA ALA A 117 -3.30 -14.02 -0.05
C ALA A 117 -2.35 -13.76 -1.22
N PHE A 118 -1.25 -13.04 -0.99
CA PHE A 118 -0.20 -12.82 -1.99
C PHE A 118 0.39 -14.15 -2.50
N ASN A 119 0.74 -15.06 -1.59
CA ASN A 119 1.31 -16.35 -1.96
C ASN A 119 0.32 -17.18 -2.79
N LEU A 120 -0.96 -17.21 -2.41
CA LEU A 120 -2.00 -17.91 -3.18
C LEU A 120 -2.18 -17.29 -4.56
N ALA A 121 -2.24 -15.96 -4.65
CA ALA A 121 -2.40 -15.25 -5.91
C ALA A 121 -1.22 -15.51 -6.86
N LEU A 122 0.01 -15.40 -6.38
CA LEU A 122 1.22 -15.60 -7.17
C LEU A 122 1.39 -17.05 -7.61
N ASN A 123 1.07 -18.02 -6.74
CA ASN A 123 1.07 -19.42 -7.11
C ASN A 123 0.05 -19.74 -8.20
N ALA A 124 -1.13 -19.11 -8.16
CA ALA A 124 -2.18 -19.32 -9.15
C ALA A 124 -1.80 -18.80 -10.55
N VAL A 125 -0.89 -17.82 -10.64
CA VAL A 125 -0.40 -17.25 -11.90
C VAL A 125 1.06 -17.64 -12.19
N ALA A 126 1.56 -18.66 -11.50
CA ALA A 126 2.94 -19.10 -11.65
C ALA A 126 3.21 -19.55 -13.10
N GLY A 127 4.29 -19.05 -13.69
CA GLY A 127 4.68 -19.37 -15.06
C GLY A 127 3.98 -18.56 -16.15
N SER A 128 3.03 -17.68 -15.82
CA SER A 128 2.38 -16.80 -16.81
C SER A 128 3.36 -15.81 -17.45
N GLY A 129 4.50 -15.53 -16.80
CA GLY A 129 5.56 -14.68 -17.33
C GLY A 129 5.38 -13.24 -16.89
N ASP A 130 5.13 -12.34 -17.84
CA ASP A 130 5.00 -10.91 -17.58
C ASP A 130 3.68 -10.53 -16.89
N ARG A 131 3.60 -9.25 -16.56
CA ARG A 131 2.48 -8.60 -15.87
C ARG A 131 1.12 -8.87 -16.54
N ASP A 132 1.02 -8.60 -17.84
CA ASP A 132 -0.27 -8.67 -18.55
C ASP A 132 -0.78 -10.11 -18.56
N ARG A 133 0.13 -11.07 -18.73
CA ARG A 133 -0.20 -12.50 -18.65
C ARG A 133 -0.56 -12.97 -17.25
N ARG A 134 0.03 -12.41 -16.19
CA ARG A 134 -0.38 -12.72 -14.80
C ARG A 134 -1.82 -12.28 -14.55
N ARG A 135 -2.19 -11.09 -15.02
CA ARG A 135 -3.56 -10.58 -14.93
C ARG A 135 -4.54 -11.48 -15.69
N GLU A 136 -4.23 -11.83 -16.93
CA GLU A 136 -5.07 -12.73 -17.74
C GLU A 136 -5.24 -14.10 -17.06
N ALA A 137 -4.14 -14.72 -16.63
CA ALA A 137 -4.19 -16.00 -15.93
C ALA A 137 -5.01 -15.94 -14.62
N PHE A 138 -4.94 -14.84 -13.87
CA PHE A 138 -5.74 -14.67 -12.67
C PHE A 138 -7.24 -14.57 -12.98
N LEU A 139 -7.61 -13.87 -14.06
CA LEU A 139 -9.00 -13.73 -14.49
C LEU A 139 -9.59 -15.01 -15.09
N GLU A 140 -8.75 -15.94 -15.54
CA GLU A 140 -9.16 -17.27 -16.02
C GLU A 140 -9.43 -18.26 -14.87
N LEU A 141 -9.04 -17.93 -13.63
CA LEU A 141 -9.36 -18.76 -12.46
C LEU A 141 -10.88 -18.81 -12.25
N PRO A 142 -11.42 -19.91 -11.67
CA PRO A 142 -12.80 -19.94 -11.23
C PRO A 142 -13.12 -18.78 -10.28
N ASP A 143 -14.30 -18.16 -10.43
CA ASP A 143 -14.73 -17.01 -9.62
C ASP A 143 -14.61 -17.29 -8.10
N GLU A 144 -14.93 -18.51 -7.67
CA GLU A 144 -14.80 -18.93 -6.27
C GLU A 144 -13.36 -18.79 -5.77
N GLN A 145 -12.37 -19.19 -6.57
CA GLN A 145 -10.96 -19.09 -6.22
C GLN A 145 -10.49 -17.62 -6.21
N GLN A 146 -10.91 -16.81 -7.19
CA GLN A 146 -10.62 -15.37 -7.19
C GLN A 146 -11.20 -14.69 -5.95
N ASN A 147 -12.46 -15.01 -5.61
CA ASN A 147 -13.14 -14.45 -4.45
C ASN A 147 -12.48 -14.90 -3.14
N GLN A 148 -12.05 -16.16 -3.03
CA GLN A 148 -11.33 -16.65 -1.87
C GLN A 148 -10.03 -15.87 -1.64
N ILE A 149 -9.21 -15.71 -2.68
CA ILE A 149 -7.93 -14.99 -2.60
C ILE A 149 -8.15 -13.52 -2.22
N ASN A 150 -9.08 -12.84 -2.90
CA ASN A 150 -9.39 -11.44 -2.60
C ASN A 150 -9.96 -11.27 -1.20
N SER A 151 -10.85 -12.16 -0.76
CA SER A 151 -11.48 -12.08 0.58
C SER A 151 -10.47 -12.36 1.69
N LEU A 152 -9.50 -13.25 1.46
CA LEU A 152 -8.43 -13.53 2.41
C LEU A 152 -7.58 -12.28 2.69
N TYR A 153 -7.31 -11.47 1.67
CA TYR A 153 -6.59 -10.20 1.86
C TYR A 153 -7.34 -9.21 2.78
N TRP A 154 -8.67 -9.23 2.72
CA TRP A 154 -9.56 -8.36 3.52
C TRP A 154 -10.10 -9.01 4.79
N GLY A 155 -9.53 -10.15 5.22
CA GLY A 155 -10.07 -11.01 6.27
C GLY A 155 -10.32 -10.35 7.63
N GLU A 156 -10.55 -11.16 8.66
CA GLU A 156 -10.99 -10.70 9.99
C GLU A 156 -10.02 -9.70 10.67
N ASP A 157 -8.74 -9.73 10.28
CA ASP A 157 -7.71 -8.81 10.78
C ASP A 157 -7.88 -7.36 10.30
N GLY A 158 -8.79 -7.14 9.36
CA GLY A 158 -9.11 -5.84 8.79
C GLY A 158 -8.06 -5.36 7.78
N THR A 159 -7.97 -4.05 7.64
CA THR A 159 -7.11 -3.41 6.64
C THR A 159 -5.71 -3.12 7.23
N PRO A 160 -4.62 -3.17 6.43
CA PRO A 160 -3.23 -3.07 6.91
C PRO A 160 -2.86 -1.78 7.68
N GLU A 161 -3.71 -0.75 7.68
CA GLU A 161 -3.44 0.55 8.29
C GLU A 161 -3.16 0.44 9.79
N LYS A 162 -3.88 -0.45 10.49
CA LYS A 162 -3.63 -0.73 11.91
C LYS A 162 -2.20 -1.24 12.12
N GLN A 163 -1.79 -2.22 11.32
CA GLN A 163 -0.47 -2.83 11.43
C GLN A 163 0.62 -1.84 11.00
N ILE A 164 0.38 -1.00 9.98
CA ILE A 164 1.27 0.11 9.61
C ILE A 164 1.45 1.06 10.81
N ALA A 165 0.36 1.48 11.46
CA ALA A 165 0.43 2.38 12.63
C ALA A 165 1.22 1.75 13.78
N VAL A 166 1.02 0.46 14.06
CA VAL A 166 1.82 -0.30 15.04
C VAL A 166 3.29 -0.32 14.64
N TYR A 167 3.60 -0.59 13.37
CA TYR A 167 4.96 -0.61 12.85
C TYR A 167 5.65 0.76 13.02
N VAL A 168 4.96 1.84 12.66
CA VAL A 168 5.43 3.22 12.80
C VAL A 168 5.78 3.52 14.26
N ARG A 169 4.84 3.28 15.18
CA ARG A 169 5.03 3.57 16.62
C ARG A 169 6.21 2.76 17.20
N ARG A 170 6.35 1.49 16.82
CA ARG A 170 7.47 0.62 17.21
C ARG A 170 8.83 1.10 16.68
N ASN A 171 8.84 1.76 15.51
CA ASN A 171 10.05 2.19 14.82
C ASN A 171 10.28 3.71 14.81
N VAL A 172 9.54 4.48 15.62
CA VAL A 172 9.55 5.95 15.59
C VAL A 172 10.96 6.56 15.66
N LYS A 173 11.87 5.97 16.47
CA LYS A 173 13.26 6.43 16.60
C LYS A 173 14.04 6.34 15.28
N LYS A 174 13.76 5.33 14.45
CA LYS A 174 14.39 5.13 13.14
C LYS A 174 13.77 6.02 12.07
N LEU A 175 12.51 6.42 12.26
CA LEU A 175 11.77 7.31 11.37
C LEU A 175 11.99 8.80 11.67
N VAL A 176 12.82 9.15 12.66
CA VAL A 176 13.05 10.55 13.07
C VAL A 176 13.57 11.46 11.96
N HIS A 177 14.19 10.89 10.93
CA HIS A 177 14.66 11.65 9.76
C HIS A 177 13.50 12.26 8.95
N LEU A 178 12.27 11.75 9.10
CA LEU A 178 11.06 12.33 8.49
C LEU A 178 10.57 13.58 9.25
N ARG A 179 11.03 13.82 10.48
CA ARG A 179 10.61 14.97 11.30
C ARG A 179 10.86 16.31 10.60
N GLY A 180 11.93 16.45 9.82
CA GLY A 180 12.24 17.68 9.09
C GLY A 180 11.32 17.95 7.89
N ARG A 181 10.39 17.03 7.58
CA ARG A 181 9.44 17.14 6.46
C ARG A 181 8.07 17.67 6.86
N ILE A 182 7.83 17.88 8.15
CA ILE A 182 6.59 18.40 8.70
C ILE A 182 6.92 19.63 9.55
N SER A 183 6.31 20.78 9.22
CA SER A 183 6.56 22.08 9.85
C SER A 183 5.56 22.39 10.94
#